data_AF-A0A3N5MIJ1-F1
#
_entry.id   AF-A0A3N5MIJ1-F1
#
_cell.length_a   1.000
_cell.length_b   1.000
_cell.length_c   1.000
_cell.angle_alpha   90.00
_cell.angle_beta   90.00
_cell.angle_gamma   90.00
#
_symmetry.space_group_name_H-M   'P 1'
#
loop_
_entity.id
_entity.type
_entity.pdbx_description
1 polymer ?
#
loop_
_entity_poly.entity_id
_entity_poly.type
_entity_poly.pdbx_seq_one_letter_code
_entity_poly.pdbx_strand_id
1 'polypeptide(L)'
;MYLRRPELPARVARRAGPAYTASLRKLYMDEVYEVAPIRSTVAVSKGLWVGVDAAVIDGAVNGVARLWGWFGTALRPLQTGRLQNYALAIFLGMVVLVVVVRWL
;
A
#
# COMPACT_ATOMS: atom_id res chain seq x y z
N MET A 1 9.63 -35.84 -44.76
CA MET A 1 10.80 -35.94 -43.87
C MET A 1 10.50 -36.81 -42.66
N TYR A 2 9.49 -36.46 -41.86
CA TYR A 2 9.13 -37.19 -40.62
C TYR A 2 8.61 -38.63 -40.82
N LEU A 3 7.89 -38.93 -41.92
CA LEU A 3 7.30 -40.26 -42.14
C LEU A 3 8.14 -41.20 -43.03
N ARG A 4 9.05 -40.66 -43.86
CA ARG A 4 9.87 -41.44 -44.81
C ARG A 4 11.31 -41.66 -44.37
N ARG A 5 11.89 -40.73 -43.60
CA ARG A 5 13.28 -40.78 -43.10
C ARG A 5 13.38 -40.03 -41.76
N PRO A 6 13.02 -40.70 -40.64
CA PRO A 6 12.91 -40.09 -39.30
C PRO A 6 14.21 -39.50 -38.75
N GLU A 7 15.35 -39.85 -39.34
CA GLU A 7 16.69 -39.46 -38.88
C GLU A 7 17.15 -38.09 -39.42
N LEU A 8 16.56 -37.63 -40.51
CA LEU A 8 16.93 -36.35 -41.14
C LEU A 8 16.65 -35.12 -40.27
N PRO A 9 15.51 -35.03 -39.53
CA PRO A 9 15.25 -33.91 -38.62
C PRO A 9 16.33 -33.77 -37.55
N ALA A 10 16.80 -34.90 -36.98
CA ALA A 10 17.86 -34.90 -35.98
C ALA A 10 19.22 -34.45 -36.56
N ARG A 11 19.52 -34.81 -37.82
CA ARG A 11 20.74 -34.36 -38.51
C ARG A 11 20.71 -32.87 -38.82
N VAL A 12 19.55 -32.34 -39.22
CA VAL A 12 19.36 -30.90 -39.47
C VAL A 12 19.41 -30.12 -38.16
N ALA A 13 18.78 -30.61 -37.09
CA ALA A 13 18.84 -30.00 -35.76
C ALA A 13 20.28 -29.88 -35.24
N ARG A 14 21.11 -30.93 -35.39
CA ARG A 14 22.53 -30.89 -35.00
C ARG A 14 23.37 -29.90 -35.81
N ARG A 15 23.03 -29.66 -37.08
CA ARG A 15 23.74 -28.70 -37.95
C ARG A 15 23.27 -27.27 -37.76
N ALA A 16 22.00 -27.08 -37.41
CA ALA A 16 21.36 -25.78 -37.24
C ALA A 16 21.70 -25.10 -35.90
N GLY A 17 22.35 -25.81 -34.98
CA GLY A 17 23.00 -25.25 -33.78
C GLY A 17 22.11 -24.25 -33.02
N PRO A 18 22.59 -23.02 -32.76
CA PRO A 18 21.87 -22.03 -31.95
C PRO A 18 20.53 -21.58 -32.55
N ALA A 19 20.37 -21.62 -33.87
CA ALA A 19 19.11 -21.26 -34.52
C ALA A 19 18.00 -22.29 -34.22
N TYR A 20 18.35 -23.58 -34.15
CA TYR A 20 17.42 -24.62 -33.74
C TYR A 20 17.03 -24.46 -32.26
N THR A 21 17.99 -24.15 -31.39
CA THR A 21 17.73 -23.89 -29.97
C THR A 21 16.84 -22.65 -29.76
N ALA A 22 17.06 -21.59 -30.52
CA ALA A 22 16.22 -20.39 -30.49
C ALA A 22 14.78 -20.71 -30.92
N SER A 23 14.58 -21.45 -32.02
CA SER A 23 13.25 -21.90 -32.42
C SER A 23 12.58 -22.80 -31.38
N LEU A 24 13.36 -23.66 -30.70
CA LEU A 24 12.86 -24.56 -29.66
C LEU A 24 12.39 -23.78 -28.42
N ARG A 25 13.09 -22.68 -28.09
CA ARG A 25 12.72 -21.72 -27.04
C ARG A 25 11.73 -20.66 -27.52
N LYS A 26 10.95 -20.92 -28.58
CA LYS A 26 9.97 -19.98 -29.16
C LYS A 26 10.55 -18.58 -29.42
N LEU A 27 11.80 -18.51 -29.86
CA LEU A 27 12.54 -17.26 -30.12
C LEU A 27 12.67 -16.35 -28.88
N TYR A 28 12.60 -16.91 -27.68
CA TYR A 28 12.68 -16.18 -26.41
C TYR A 28 11.57 -15.14 -26.20
N MET A 29 10.47 -15.23 -26.96
CA MET A 29 9.38 -14.25 -26.89
C MET A 29 8.72 -14.25 -25.51
N ASP A 30 8.54 -15.43 -24.91
CA ASP A 30 7.95 -15.58 -23.58
C ASP A 30 8.80 -14.83 -22.53
N GLU A 31 10.13 -14.95 -22.59
CA GLU A 31 11.07 -14.28 -21.68
C GLU A 31 11.11 -12.76 -21.88
N VAL A 32 11.01 -12.28 -23.12
CA VAL A 32 10.94 -10.84 -23.40
C VAL A 32 9.65 -10.24 -22.84
N TYR A 33 8.52 -10.93 -23.00
CA TYR A 33 7.24 -10.51 -22.42
C TYR A 33 7.26 -10.54 -20.88
N GLU A 34 7.91 -11.52 -20.28
CA GLU A 34 8.03 -11.57 -18.82
C GLU A 34 8.86 -10.42 -18.26
N VAL A 35 9.99 -10.10 -18.90
CA VAL A 35 10.91 -9.09 -18.39
C VAL A 35 10.46 -7.67 -18.73
N ALA A 36 10.06 -7.40 -19.98
CA ALA A 36 9.83 -6.03 -20.44
C ALA A 36 8.50 -5.46 -19.89
N PRO A 37 7.31 -5.94 -20.29
CA PRO A 37 6.07 -5.38 -19.76
C PRO A 37 5.70 -5.91 -18.37
N ILE A 38 5.81 -7.22 -18.11
CA ILE A 38 5.23 -7.81 -16.90
C ILE A 38 6.02 -7.40 -15.65
N ARG A 39 7.31 -7.74 -15.58
CA ARG A 39 8.15 -7.42 -14.41
C ARG A 39 8.24 -5.93 -14.15
N SER A 40 8.37 -5.11 -15.19
CA SER A 40 8.42 -3.65 -15.03
C SER A 40 7.12 -3.10 -14.44
N THR A 41 5.96 -3.56 -14.93
CA THR A 41 4.66 -3.12 -14.39
C THR A 41 4.50 -3.55 -12.94
N VAL A 42 4.83 -4.80 -12.61
CA VAL A 42 4.75 -5.30 -11.24
C VAL A 42 5.69 -4.53 -10.30
N ALA A 43 6.90 -4.20 -10.73
CA ALA A 43 7.85 -3.44 -9.93
C ALA A 43 7.32 -2.03 -9.64
N VAL A 44 6.77 -1.35 -10.65
CA VAL A 44 6.16 -0.01 -10.50
C VAL A 44 4.94 -0.08 -9.57
N SER A 45 4.04 -1.05 -9.78
CA SER A 45 2.86 -1.23 -8.91
C SER A 45 3.25 -1.48 -7.46
N LYS A 46 4.28 -2.31 -7.21
CA LYS A 46 4.80 -2.53 -5.85
C LYS A 46 5.39 -1.25 -5.25
N GLY A 47 6.12 -0.47 -6.05
CA GLY A 47 6.65 0.82 -5.62
C GLY A 47 5.56 1.80 -5.20
N LEU A 48 4.49 1.91 -6.00
CA LEU A 48 3.32 2.73 -5.68
C LEU A 48 2.59 2.24 -4.42
N TRP A 49 2.37 0.93 -4.30
CA TRP A 49 1.70 0.37 -3.13
C TRP A 49 2.49 0.62 -1.84
N VAL A 50 3.78 0.26 -1.81
CA VAL A 50 4.59 0.42 -0.58
C VAL A 50 4.88 1.88 -0.29
N GLY A 51 5.20 2.68 -1.33
CA GLY A 51 5.64 4.06 -1.16
C GLY A 51 4.51 5.05 -0.95
N VAL A 52 3.34 4.83 -1.56
CA VAL A 52 2.21 5.76 -1.46
C VAL A 52 1.18 5.23 -0.48
N ASP A 53 0.65 4.03 -0.71
CA ASP A 53 -0.47 3.53 0.07
C ASP A 53 -0.04 3.18 1.51
N ALA A 54 0.89 2.24 1.66
CA ALA A 54 1.32 1.76 2.97
C ALA A 54 2.10 2.81 3.80
N ALA A 55 2.81 3.73 3.15
CA ALA A 55 3.60 4.73 3.86
C ALA A 55 2.84 6.04 4.09
N VAL A 56 2.16 6.57 3.06
CA VAL A 56 1.53 7.89 3.13
C VAL A 56 0.08 7.78 3.58
N ILE A 57 -0.72 6.95 2.91
CA ILE A 57 -2.16 6.84 3.20
C ILE A 57 -2.37 6.20 4.58
N ASP A 58 -1.82 5.00 4.79
CA ASP A 58 -1.89 4.31 6.08
C ASP A 58 -1.22 5.13 7.18
N GLY A 59 -0.10 5.79 6.88
CA GLY A 59 0.59 6.68 7.82
C GLY A 59 -0.28 7.84 8.29
N ALA A 60 -0.97 8.51 7.36
CA ALA A 60 -1.86 9.63 7.65
C ALA A 60 -3.08 9.19 8.46
N VAL A 61 -3.76 8.12 8.04
CA VAL A 61 -4.97 7.61 8.71
C VAL A 61 -4.62 7.15 10.14
N ASN A 62 -3.56 6.35 10.30
CA ASN A 62 -3.10 5.94 11.62
C ASN A 62 -2.55 7.10 12.46
N GLY A 63 -2.04 8.15 11.82
CA GLY A 63 -1.64 9.39 12.48
C GLY A 63 -2.84 10.12 13.09
N VAL A 64 -3.91 10.29 12.32
CA VAL A 64 -5.17 10.89 12.78
C VAL A 64 -5.78 10.08 13.92
N ALA A 65 -5.81 8.75 13.81
CA ALA A 65 -6.29 7.88 14.87
C ALA A 65 -5.48 8.04 16.17
N ARG A 66 -4.14 8.08 16.06
CA ARG A 66 -3.25 8.31 17.21
C ARG A 66 -3.46 9.69 17.84
N LEU A 67 -3.67 10.72 17.02
CA LEU A 67 -3.94 12.07 17.49
C LEU A 67 -5.23 12.13 18.31
N TRP A 68 -6.32 11.54 17.82
CA TRP A 68 -7.57 11.43 18.59
C TRP A 68 -7.41 10.60 19.86
N GLY A 69 -6.67 9.49 19.80
CA GLY A 69 -6.34 8.68 20.97
C GLY A 69 -5.59 9.48 22.03
N TRP A 70 -4.61 10.29 21.61
CA TRP A 70 -3.86 11.19 22.50
C TRP A 70 -4.74 12.28 23.10
N PHE A 71 -5.65 12.89 22.33
CA PHE A 71 -6.63 13.84 22.89
C PHE A 71 -7.50 13.18 23.95
N GLY A 72 -7.98 11.96 23.71
CA GLY A 72 -8.76 11.20 24.68
C GLY A 72 -7.98 10.95 25.98
N THR A 73 -6.72 10.54 25.89
CA THR A 73 -5.89 10.30 27.09
C THR A 73 -5.50 11.59 27.80
N ALA A 74 -5.23 12.67 27.07
CA ALA A 74 -4.91 13.98 27.62
C ALA A 74 -6.10 14.63 28.34
N LEU A 75 -7.33 14.44 27.83
CA LEU A 75 -8.55 14.96 28.44
C LEU A 75 -9.09 14.06 29.56
N ARG A 76 -8.68 12.78 29.62
CA ARG A 76 -9.14 11.83 30.64
C ARG A 76 -9.03 12.33 32.10
N PRO A 77 -7.96 13.02 32.53
CA PRO A 77 -7.85 13.52 33.90
C PRO A 77 -8.88 14.58 34.28
N LEU A 78 -9.55 15.23 33.31
CA LEU A 78 -10.65 16.16 33.60
C LEU A 78 -11.86 15.45 34.22
N GLN A 79 -12.04 14.17 33.95
CA GLN A 79 -13.09 13.34 34.53
C GLN A 79 -12.59 12.65 35.80
N THR A 80 -12.47 13.42 36.89
CA THR A 80 -11.92 12.92 38.17
C THR A 80 -12.87 12.01 38.95
N GLY A 81 -14.14 11.90 38.54
CA GLY A 81 -15.18 11.14 39.24
C GLY A 81 -15.68 11.78 40.54
N ARG A 82 -15.19 12.97 40.90
CA ARG A 82 -15.61 13.71 42.11
C ARG A 82 -16.71 14.69 41.78
N LEU A 83 -17.89 14.53 42.39
CA LEU A 83 -19.06 15.38 42.14
C LEU A 83 -18.77 16.88 42.33
N GLN A 84 -17.91 17.24 43.29
CA GLN A 84 -17.52 18.63 43.55
C GLN A 84 -16.85 19.30 42.34
N ASN A 85 -16.00 18.56 41.60
CA ASN A 85 -15.32 19.09 40.43
C ASN A 85 -16.32 19.38 39.29
N TYR A 86 -17.34 18.54 39.12
CA TYR A 86 -18.41 18.79 38.15
C TYR A 86 -19.25 20.01 38.52
N ALA A 87 -19.62 20.14 39.80
CA ALA A 87 -20.37 21.31 40.28
C ALA A 87 -19.58 22.62 40.06
N LEU A 88 -18.28 22.62 40.35
CA LEU A 88 -17.39 23.75 40.08
C LEU A 88 -17.33 24.09 38.57
N ALA A 89 -17.19 23.08 37.72
CA ALA A 89 -17.12 23.27 36.26
C ALA A 89 -18.42 23.86 35.69
N ILE A 90 -19.58 23.39 36.15
CA ILE A 90 -20.89 23.94 35.76
C ILE A 90 -21.03 25.39 36.20
N PHE A 91 -20.68 25.69 37.45
CA PHE A 91 -20.74 27.05 37.99
C PHE A 91 -19.85 28.02 37.20
N LEU A 92 -18.59 27.64 36.94
CA LEU A 92 -17.67 28.43 36.13
C LEU A 92 -18.18 28.60 34.70
N GLY A 93 -18.71 27.54 34.08
CA GLY A 93 -19.33 27.60 32.76
C GLY A 93 -20.50 28.58 32.69
N MET A 94 -21.34 28.61 33.73
CA MET A 94 -22.45 29.56 33.83
C MET A 94 -21.96 31.00 33.95
N VAL A 95 -20.94 31.27 34.78
CA VAL A 95 -20.33 32.61 34.90
C VAL A 95 -19.77 33.08 33.56
N VAL A 96 -19.00 32.22 32.86
CA VAL A 96 -18.44 32.54 31.54
C VAL A 96 -19.56 32.84 30.54
N LEU A 97 -20.61 32.02 30.50
CA LEU A 97 -21.74 32.23 29.59
C LEU A 97 -22.43 33.58 29.85
N VAL A 98 -22.72 33.92 31.11
CA VAL A 98 -23.32 35.21 31.47
C VAL A 98 -22.43 36.38 31.06
N VAL A 99 -21.12 36.28 31.29
CA VAL A 99 -20.16 37.30 30.87
C VAL A 99 -20.20 37.44 29.35
N VAL A 100 -19.99 36.36 28.60
CA VAL A 100 -19.95 36.40 27.12
C VAL A 100 -21.26 36.95 26.54
N VAL A 101 -22.41 36.50 27.04
CA VAL A 101 -23.73 36.99 26.61
C VAL A 101 -23.93 38.46 26.94
N ARG A 102 -23.43 38.93 28.09
CA ARG A 102 -23.50 40.35 28.47
C ARG A 102 -22.62 41.23 27.56
N TRP A 103 -21.54 40.68 27.00
CA TRP A 103 -20.63 41.39 26.09
C TRP A 103 -21.06 41.35 24.62
N LEU A 104 -22.01 40.48 24.26
CA LEU A 104 -22.66 40.40 22.95
C LEU A 104 -23.88 41.33 22.89
#